data_AF-B1I2F4-F1
#
_entry.id   AF-B1I2F4-F1
#
_cell.length_a   1.000
_cell.length_b   1.000
_cell.length_c   1.000
_cell.angle_alpha   90.00
_cell.angle_beta   90.00
_cell.angle_gamma   90.00
#
_symmetry.space_group_name_H-M   'P 1'
#
loop_
_entity.id
_entity.type
_entity.pdbx_description
1 polymer ?
#
loop_
_entity_poly.entity_id
_entity_poly.type
_entity_poly.pdbx_seq_one_letter_code
_entity_poly.pdbx_strand_id
1 'polypeptide(L)'
;MIVSGPPPISWGDYSGAIIRQWHDILSSEDASDERILQGFLEENPCLLPGPFGWPESGHYPFPAALISQPPLSGLGTKIPDFMWLATNSGYLHPVLIEIETPTKRWFTARGGQHSDLTRALDQLAEWKTWFNNGANQRLFLEYYQVPSTLHRSRTFHPFYVLIHGSRAEFEDRPELASKRAQFARDDEYHMTFDRLTPNPKAQDLICVKKTNHHYYSALAVPPTFILGPALAEYHLNIRDLDGAIKKGRWITEERKDFLISRLPYWAEYARGGSKGIIHTGDWE
;
A
#
# COMPACT_ATOMS: atom_id res chain seq x y z
N MET A 1 -10.61 -8.62 -27.21
CA MET A 1 -12.02 -8.70 -26.80
C MET A 1 -12.07 -9.11 -25.33
N ILE A 2 -13.03 -8.56 -24.57
CA ILE A 2 -13.32 -8.98 -23.19
C ILE A 2 -13.89 -10.39 -23.19
N VAL A 3 -13.44 -11.24 -22.26
CA VAL A 3 -13.87 -12.64 -22.10
C VAL A 3 -14.34 -12.86 -20.67
N SER A 4 -15.50 -13.49 -20.48
CA SER A 4 -15.96 -13.90 -19.15
C SER A 4 -15.21 -15.13 -18.67
N GLY A 5 -14.49 -15.01 -17.55
CA GLY A 5 -13.86 -16.12 -16.84
C GLY A 5 -14.65 -16.54 -15.60
N PRO A 6 -14.12 -17.49 -14.81
CA PRO A 6 -14.59 -17.73 -13.44
C PRO A 6 -14.61 -16.40 -12.67
N PRO A 7 -15.63 -16.12 -11.84
CA PRO A 7 -15.70 -14.84 -11.13
C PRO A 7 -14.60 -14.73 -10.06
N PRO A 8 -14.14 -13.51 -9.71
CA PRO A 8 -13.35 -13.29 -8.51
C PRO A 8 -14.17 -13.62 -7.25
N ILE A 9 -13.51 -13.83 -6.11
CA ILE A 9 -14.21 -13.91 -4.83
C ILE A 9 -14.99 -12.60 -4.59
N SER A 10 -16.14 -12.67 -3.92
CA SER A 10 -16.88 -11.45 -3.59
C SER A 10 -16.10 -10.60 -2.57
N TRP A 11 -16.22 -9.27 -2.68
CA TRP A 11 -15.60 -8.35 -1.70
C TRP A 11 -16.08 -8.64 -0.27
N GLY A 12 -17.36 -8.98 -0.08
CA GLY A 12 -17.91 -9.28 1.24
C GLY A 12 -17.25 -10.50 1.89
N ASP A 13 -17.07 -11.57 1.11
CA ASP A 13 -16.42 -12.78 1.59
C ASP A 13 -14.93 -12.54 1.88
N TYR A 14 -14.23 -11.86 0.96
CA TYR A 14 -12.81 -11.54 1.13
C TYR A 14 -12.56 -10.62 2.33
N SER A 15 -13.21 -9.45 2.37
CA SER A 15 -13.04 -8.47 3.44
C SER A 15 -13.42 -9.03 4.81
N GLY A 16 -14.51 -9.82 4.88
CA GLY A 16 -14.94 -10.50 6.10
C GLY A 16 -13.95 -11.55 6.60
N ALA A 17 -13.32 -12.30 5.69
CA ALA A 17 -12.31 -13.29 6.07
C ALA A 17 -10.98 -12.65 6.50
N ILE A 18 -10.48 -11.63 5.80
CA ILE A 18 -9.21 -10.99 6.16
C ILE A 18 -9.31 -10.21 7.47
N ILE A 19 -10.43 -9.55 7.77
CA ILE A 19 -10.55 -8.80 9.03
C ILE A 19 -10.59 -9.75 10.24
N ARG A 20 -11.18 -10.95 10.09
CA ARG A 20 -11.13 -11.98 11.13
C ARG A 20 -9.70 -12.47 11.33
N GLN A 21 -9.00 -12.83 10.25
CA GLN A 21 -7.60 -13.27 10.34
C GLN A 21 -6.69 -12.18 10.91
N TRP A 22 -6.94 -10.92 10.58
CA TRP A 22 -6.20 -9.80 11.15
C TRP A 22 -6.38 -9.73 12.66
N HIS A 23 -7.61 -9.79 13.16
CA HIS A 23 -7.86 -9.82 14.61
C HIS A 23 -7.28 -11.07 15.29
N ASP A 24 -7.31 -12.23 14.62
CA ASP A 24 -6.69 -13.45 15.13
C ASP A 24 -5.17 -13.26 15.30
N ILE A 25 -4.49 -12.66 14.31
CA ILE A 25 -3.06 -12.31 14.41
C ILE A 25 -2.81 -11.31 15.54
N LEU A 26 -3.61 -10.26 15.65
CA LEU A 26 -3.45 -9.23 16.70
C LEU A 26 -3.67 -9.78 18.12
N SER A 27 -4.39 -10.89 18.26
CA SER A 27 -4.68 -11.53 19.55
C SER A 27 -3.78 -12.74 19.86
N SER A 28 -2.89 -13.13 18.94
CA SER A 28 -1.94 -14.23 19.12
C SER A 28 -0.53 -13.74 19.47
N GLU A 29 0.40 -14.67 19.71
CA GLU A 29 1.82 -14.37 19.89
C GLU A 29 2.45 -13.75 18.63
N ASP A 30 1.85 -13.98 17.46
CA ASP A 30 2.29 -13.46 16.17
C ASP A 30 2.21 -11.93 16.10
N ALA A 31 1.40 -11.29 16.96
CA ALA A 31 1.33 -9.84 17.09
C ALA A 31 2.68 -9.19 17.44
N SER A 32 3.68 -9.96 17.89
CA SER A 32 5.02 -9.47 18.17
C SER A 32 6.02 -9.68 17.02
N ASP A 33 5.66 -10.44 15.98
CA ASP A 33 6.52 -10.69 14.81
C ASP A 33 6.15 -9.77 13.65
N GLU A 34 6.94 -8.72 13.50
CA GLU A 34 6.82 -7.73 12.41
C GLU A 34 6.80 -8.38 11.03
N ARG A 35 7.48 -9.52 10.81
CA ARG A 35 7.50 -10.20 9.51
C ARG A 35 6.16 -10.85 9.18
N ILE A 36 5.44 -11.34 10.18
CA ILE A 36 4.09 -11.90 9.99
C ILE A 36 3.12 -10.77 9.63
N LEU A 37 3.19 -9.65 10.35
CA LEU A 37 2.39 -8.46 10.08
C LEU A 37 2.67 -7.90 8.68
N GLN A 38 3.95 -7.73 8.33
CA GLN A 38 4.40 -7.30 7.01
C GLN A 38 3.84 -8.20 5.91
N GLY A 39 4.06 -9.53 6.01
CA GLY A 39 3.60 -10.48 5.01
C GLY A 39 2.08 -10.48 4.85
N PHE A 40 1.33 -10.35 5.96
CA PHE A 40 -0.13 -10.28 5.91
C PHE A 40 -0.61 -8.99 5.22
N LEU A 41 0.02 -7.85 5.48
CA LEU A 41 -0.32 -6.56 4.85
C LEU A 41 0.11 -6.51 3.38
N GLU A 42 1.22 -7.17 3.01
CA GLU A 42 1.61 -7.38 1.61
C GLU A 42 0.58 -8.20 0.84
N GLU A 43 0.03 -9.25 1.44
CA GLU A 43 -1.03 -10.06 0.82
C GLU A 43 -2.39 -9.34 0.77
N ASN A 44 -2.60 -8.35 1.64
CA ASN A 44 -3.88 -7.66 1.78
C ASN A 44 -3.72 -6.12 1.76
N PRO A 45 -3.26 -5.51 0.65
CA PRO A 45 -3.00 -4.07 0.56
C PRO A 45 -4.18 -3.19 0.93
N CYS A 46 -5.41 -3.68 0.77
CA CYS A 46 -6.64 -2.96 1.10
C CYS A 46 -6.75 -2.58 2.58
N LEU A 47 -5.97 -3.18 3.49
CA LEU A 47 -5.92 -2.81 4.90
C LEU A 47 -5.10 -1.54 5.16
N LEU A 48 -4.18 -1.20 4.26
CA LEU A 48 -3.29 -0.06 4.46
C LEU A 48 -3.97 1.27 4.07
N PRO A 49 -3.81 2.33 4.87
CA PRO A 49 -4.43 3.62 4.62
C PRO A 49 -3.73 4.39 3.49
N GLY A 50 -4.44 5.39 2.96
CA GLY A 50 -3.87 6.36 2.02
C GLY A 50 -3.72 5.99 0.53
N PRO A 51 -4.23 4.86 -0.03
CA PRO A 51 -4.04 4.57 -1.45
C PRO A 51 -4.59 5.66 -2.39
N PHE A 52 -5.55 6.45 -1.92
CA PHE A 52 -6.21 7.52 -2.66
C PHE A 52 -5.83 8.93 -2.19
N GLY A 53 -4.83 9.06 -1.31
CA GLY A 53 -4.33 10.34 -0.80
C GLY A 53 -5.29 11.06 0.15
N TRP A 54 -4.90 12.28 0.55
CA TRP A 54 -5.70 13.18 1.39
C TRP A 54 -5.81 14.58 0.75
N PRO A 55 -7.01 15.13 0.53
CA PRO A 55 -8.31 14.43 0.54
C PRO A 55 -8.34 13.28 -0.49
N GLU A 56 -9.24 12.32 -0.28
CA GLU A 56 -9.34 11.14 -1.17
C GLU A 56 -9.61 11.52 -2.62
N SER A 57 -8.89 10.87 -3.53
CA SER A 57 -9.02 10.93 -4.97
C SER A 57 -9.84 9.75 -5.52
N GLY A 58 -10.34 9.88 -6.74
CA GLY A 58 -10.90 8.77 -7.51
C GLY A 58 -9.86 8.02 -8.35
N HIS A 59 -8.61 8.49 -8.39
CA HIS A 59 -7.55 7.89 -9.18
C HIS A 59 -6.82 6.79 -8.41
N TYR A 60 -6.57 5.65 -9.08
CA TYR A 60 -5.67 4.63 -8.56
C TYR A 60 -4.30 5.26 -8.21
N PRO A 61 -3.66 4.82 -7.10
CA PRO A 61 -2.26 5.16 -6.86
C PRO A 61 -1.43 4.67 -8.04
N PHE A 62 -0.30 5.30 -8.35
CA PHE A 62 0.64 4.76 -9.34
C PHE A 62 1.54 3.68 -8.68
N PRO A 63 1.81 2.52 -9.30
CA PRO A 63 1.32 2.00 -10.58
C PRO A 63 0.15 1.00 -10.37
N ALA A 64 -0.96 1.45 -9.80
CA ALA A 64 -2.07 0.62 -9.30
C ALA A 64 -1.64 -0.48 -8.32
N ALA A 65 -0.65 -0.17 -7.47
CA ALA A 65 -0.09 -1.14 -6.53
C ALA A 65 0.45 -0.49 -5.26
N LEU A 66 0.47 -1.28 -4.19
CA LEU A 66 1.24 -1.02 -2.97
C LEU A 66 2.69 -1.35 -3.23
N ILE A 67 3.60 -0.46 -2.87
CA ILE A 67 5.03 -0.73 -2.97
C ILE A 67 5.52 -1.16 -1.59
N SER A 68 5.91 -2.43 -1.46
CA SER A 68 6.55 -2.96 -0.25
C SER A 68 8.03 -2.60 -0.22
N GLN A 69 8.49 -2.24 0.98
CA GLN A 69 9.87 -1.90 1.32
C GLN A 69 10.53 -0.96 0.30
N PRO A 70 9.90 0.19 -0.02
CA PRO A 70 10.37 1.15 -1.01
C PRO A 70 11.72 1.79 -0.63
N PRO A 71 12.84 1.49 -1.31
CA PRO A 71 14.11 2.14 -0.98
C PRO A 71 14.12 3.62 -1.38
N LEU A 72 14.37 4.50 -0.40
CA LEU A 72 14.70 5.90 -0.66
C LEU A 72 16.22 5.99 -0.93
N SER A 73 16.60 6.01 -2.21
CA SER A 73 17.99 5.92 -2.66
C SER A 73 18.84 7.15 -2.29
N GLY A 74 20.12 6.97 -1.95
CA GLY A 74 21.04 8.06 -1.53
C GLY A 74 22.10 7.61 -0.50
N LEU A 75 22.69 8.58 0.22
CA LEU A 75 23.58 8.30 1.38
C LEU A 75 22.73 7.77 2.55
N GLY A 76 22.80 6.45 2.78
CA GLY A 76 22.00 5.74 3.78
C GLY A 76 20.64 5.32 3.20
N THR A 77 20.50 4.04 2.86
CA THR A 77 19.23 3.50 2.35
C THR A 77 18.21 3.51 3.48
N LYS A 78 17.22 4.40 3.38
CA LYS A 78 16.03 4.39 4.25
C LYS A 78 14.95 3.60 3.55
N ILE A 79 14.30 2.70 4.27
CA ILE A 79 13.32 1.78 3.70
C ILE A 79 12.09 1.83 4.60
N PRO A 80 11.07 2.63 4.28
CA PRO A 80 9.72 2.48 4.81
C PRO A 80 9.22 1.05 4.58
N ASP A 81 8.30 0.58 5.41
CA ASP A 81 7.68 -0.73 5.20
C ASP A 81 6.80 -0.77 3.95
N PHE A 82 6.08 0.33 3.70
CA PHE A 82 5.23 0.46 2.52
C PHE A 82 5.16 1.87 1.96
N MET A 83 4.71 1.96 0.71
CA MET A 83 4.35 3.23 0.08
C MET A 83 3.23 3.11 -0.94
N TRP A 84 2.34 4.11 -0.93
CA TRP A 84 1.48 4.44 -2.06
C TRP A 84 2.02 5.67 -2.81
N LEU A 85 1.83 5.73 -4.12
CA LEU A 85 2.01 6.98 -4.89
C LEU A 85 0.64 7.50 -5.32
N ALA A 86 -0.09 8.06 -4.36
CA ALA A 86 -1.42 8.60 -4.60
C ALA A 86 -1.36 9.94 -5.34
N THR A 87 -2.43 10.30 -6.03
CA THR A 87 -2.54 11.61 -6.70
C THR A 87 -3.93 12.18 -6.57
N ASN A 88 -4.04 13.51 -6.50
CA ASN A 88 -5.28 14.24 -6.70
C ASN A 88 -5.06 15.35 -7.75
N SER A 89 -6.02 16.26 -7.92
CA SER A 89 -5.94 17.31 -8.95
C SER A 89 -4.76 18.27 -8.76
N GLY A 90 -4.29 18.48 -7.51
CA GLY A 90 -3.24 19.44 -7.20
C GLY A 90 -1.91 18.81 -6.79
N TYR A 91 -1.89 17.54 -6.40
CA TYR A 91 -0.77 16.97 -5.66
C TYR A 91 -0.42 15.54 -6.08
N LEU A 92 0.88 15.25 -6.05
CA LEU A 92 1.43 13.89 -6.02
C LEU A 92 1.85 13.60 -4.57
N HIS A 93 1.30 12.53 -4.01
CA HIS A 93 1.47 12.13 -2.62
C HIS A 93 2.18 10.78 -2.53
N PRO A 94 3.51 10.76 -2.34
CA PRO A 94 4.16 9.62 -1.70
C PRO A 94 3.60 9.47 -0.29
N VAL A 95 2.79 8.45 -0.05
CA VAL A 95 2.32 8.10 1.28
C VAL A 95 3.23 7.01 1.81
N LEU A 96 4.19 7.37 2.66
CA LEU A 96 5.08 6.41 3.32
C LEU A 96 4.38 5.85 4.55
N ILE A 97 4.50 4.56 4.78
CA ILE A 97 3.89 3.87 5.92
C ILE A 97 4.99 3.09 6.64
N GLU A 98 5.16 3.38 7.93
CA GLU A 98 5.91 2.57 8.87
C GLU A 98 4.94 1.73 9.71
N ILE A 99 5.26 0.45 9.88
CA ILE A 99 4.62 -0.42 10.84
C ILE A 99 5.62 -0.76 11.95
N GLU A 100 5.12 -0.80 13.17
CA GLU A 100 5.89 -1.29 14.31
C GLU A 100 5.31 -2.64 14.71
N THR A 101 4.95 -2.84 15.98
CA THR A 101 4.12 -3.99 16.38
C THR A 101 3.01 -3.51 17.33
N PRO A 102 1.88 -4.23 17.40
CA PRO A 102 0.84 -4.01 18.42
C PRO A 102 1.37 -4.02 19.86
N THR A 103 2.48 -4.74 20.11
CA THR A 103 3.09 -4.89 21.43
C THR A 103 4.05 -3.75 21.81
N LYS A 104 4.49 -2.93 20.84
CA LYS A 104 5.30 -1.74 21.10
C LYS A 104 4.46 -0.65 21.76
N ARG A 105 5.06 0.06 22.72
CA ARG A 105 4.33 1.00 23.58
C ARG A 105 4.43 2.43 23.09
N TRP A 106 3.36 3.19 23.31
CA TRP A 106 3.35 4.64 23.15
C TRP A 106 3.88 5.34 24.38
N PHE A 107 3.50 4.85 25.56
CA PHE A 107 3.79 5.49 26.84
C PHE A 107 4.50 4.55 27.81
N THR A 108 5.37 5.14 28.61
CA THR A 108 5.93 4.52 29.82
C THR A 108 4.84 4.34 30.89
N ALA A 109 5.10 3.51 31.90
CA ALA A 109 4.20 3.35 33.03
C ALA A 109 3.90 4.67 33.78
N ARG A 110 4.77 5.67 33.67
CA ARG A 110 4.60 7.01 34.27
C ARG A 110 3.90 8.01 33.33
N GLY A 111 3.41 7.58 32.16
CA GLY A 111 2.71 8.44 31.19
C GLY A 111 3.62 9.34 30.34
N GLY A 112 4.95 9.22 30.45
CA GLY A 112 5.90 9.83 29.52
C GLY A 112 5.99 9.05 28.20
N GLN A 113 6.49 9.67 27.13
CA GLN A 113 6.71 9.01 25.83
C GLN A 113 7.66 7.82 25.97
N HIS A 114 7.30 6.67 25.38
CA HIS A 114 8.13 5.46 25.39
C HIS A 114 9.21 5.53 24.30
N SER A 115 10.34 4.84 24.52
CA SER A 115 11.46 4.80 23.57
C SER A 115 11.09 4.16 22.22
N ASP A 116 10.14 3.22 22.22
CA ASP A 116 9.66 2.58 20.98
C ASP A 116 9.04 3.65 20.07
N LEU A 117 8.13 4.47 20.62
CA LEU A 117 7.52 5.56 19.87
C LEU A 117 8.54 6.61 19.44
N THR A 118 9.50 6.95 20.30
CA THR A 118 10.58 7.89 19.91
C THR A 118 11.31 7.43 18.66
N ARG A 119 11.68 6.14 18.59
CA ARG A 119 12.39 5.57 17.44
C ARG A 119 11.54 5.62 16.17
N ALA A 120 10.26 5.24 16.27
CA ALA A 120 9.32 5.30 15.15
C ALA A 120 9.17 6.73 14.60
N LEU A 121 9.02 7.72 15.49
CA LEU A 121 8.92 9.13 15.11
C LEU A 121 10.21 9.68 14.50
N ASP A 122 11.37 9.20 14.97
CA ASP A 122 12.67 9.56 14.39
C ASP A 122 12.79 9.02 12.96
N GLN A 123 12.29 7.82 12.66
CA GLN A 123 12.23 7.28 11.28
C GLN A 123 11.37 8.14 10.35
N LEU A 124 10.21 8.63 10.80
CA LEU A 124 9.40 9.55 9.99
C LEU A 124 10.12 10.89 9.74
N ALA A 125 10.73 11.47 10.78
CA ALA A 125 11.49 12.72 10.67
C ALA A 125 12.69 12.57 9.72
N GLU A 126 13.27 11.39 9.72
CA GLU A 126 14.34 10.99 8.83
C GLU A 126 13.93 10.97 7.34
N TRP A 127 12.71 10.53 7.03
CA TRP A 127 12.16 10.57 5.67
C TRP A 127 11.75 11.97 5.25
N LYS A 128 11.16 12.75 6.16
CA LYS A 128 10.88 14.18 5.95
C LYS A 128 12.13 14.95 5.57
N THR A 129 13.21 14.72 6.31
CA THR A 129 14.52 15.31 6.03
C THR A 129 15.00 14.91 4.63
N TRP A 130 14.81 13.66 4.25
CA TRP A 130 15.19 13.16 2.93
C TRP A 130 14.39 13.85 1.80
N PHE A 131 13.06 13.96 1.94
CA PHE A 131 12.20 14.59 0.93
C PHE A 131 12.30 16.10 0.88
N ASN A 132 12.73 16.78 1.95
CA ASN A 132 12.97 18.23 1.93
C ASN A 132 14.12 18.65 0.99
N ASN A 133 14.90 17.69 0.48
CA ASN A 133 15.89 17.92 -0.55
C ASN A 133 15.29 17.72 -1.96
N GLY A 134 15.21 18.78 -2.76
CA GLY A 134 14.67 18.71 -4.13
C GLY A 134 15.46 17.82 -5.09
N ALA A 135 16.74 17.53 -4.83
CA ALA A 135 17.50 16.53 -5.60
C ALA A 135 17.01 15.11 -5.31
N ASN A 136 16.71 14.81 -4.05
CA ASN A 136 16.15 13.53 -3.64
C ASN A 136 14.76 13.31 -4.22
N GLN A 137 13.92 14.36 -4.25
CA GLN A 137 12.62 14.29 -4.92
C GLN A 137 12.75 13.93 -6.41
N ARG A 138 13.73 14.48 -7.13
CA ARG A 138 13.97 14.12 -8.54
C ARG A 138 14.45 12.68 -8.69
N LEU A 139 15.41 12.26 -7.85
CA LEU A 139 15.91 10.88 -7.83
C LEU A 139 14.79 9.89 -7.52
N PHE A 140 13.89 10.23 -6.60
CA PHE A 140 12.69 9.47 -6.29
C PHE A 140 11.80 9.26 -7.51
N LEU A 141 11.43 10.36 -8.18
CA LEU A 141 10.55 10.32 -9.36
C LEU A 141 11.15 9.48 -10.49
N GLU A 142 12.47 9.58 -10.70
CA GLU A 142 13.20 8.78 -11.67
C GLU A 142 13.27 7.31 -11.27
N TYR A 143 13.68 7.00 -10.04
CA TYR A 143 13.77 5.63 -9.52
C TYR A 143 12.44 4.91 -9.66
N TYR A 144 11.36 5.52 -9.19
CA TYR A 144 10.00 4.99 -9.28
C TYR A 144 9.33 5.18 -10.64
N GLN A 145 10.03 5.69 -11.65
CA GLN A 145 9.51 5.88 -13.01
C GLN A 145 8.15 6.61 -13.05
N VAL A 146 7.95 7.58 -12.14
CA VAL A 146 6.68 8.29 -12.02
C VAL A 146 6.46 9.10 -13.29
N PRO A 147 5.37 8.87 -14.06
CA PRO A 147 5.15 9.55 -15.33
C PRO A 147 5.16 11.07 -15.16
N SER A 148 5.75 11.77 -16.14
CA SER A 148 5.79 13.24 -16.13
C SER A 148 4.41 13.90 -16.09
N THR A 149 3.40 13.23 -16.65
CA THR A 149 1.99 13.64 -16.56
C THR A 149 1.44 13.64 -15.13
N LEU A 150 2.02 12.86 -14.22
CA LEU A 150 1.61 12.83 -12.82
C LEU A 150 2.25 13.95 -11.99
N HIS A 151 3.47 14.38 -12.30
CA HIS A 151 4.20 15.33 -11.43
C HIS A 151 4.51 16.70 -12.03
N ARG A 152 4.37 16.93 -13.35
CA ARG A 152 4.67 18.25 -13.95
C ARG A 152 3.69 19.35 -13.53
N SER A 153 2.42 19.02 -13.33
CA SER A 153 1.36 19.97 -12.99
C SER A 153 0.86 19.82 -11.55
N ARG A 154 1.57 19.04 -10.73
CA ARG A 154 1.16 18.73 -9.36
C ARG A 154 2.29 19.06 -8.40
N THR A 155 1.93 19.58 -7.24
CA THR A 155 2.88 19.80 -6.15
C THR A 155 3.25 18.47 -5.53
N PHE A 156 4.55 18.27 -5.29
CA PHE A 156 5.06 17.11 -4.59
C PHE A 156 4.84 17.28 -3.08
N HIS A 157 4.02 16.44 -2.46
CA HIS A 157 3.62 16.60 -1.05
C HIS A 157 3.48 15.23 -0.37
N PRO A 158 4.54 14.72 0.28
CA PRO A 158 4.51 13.43 0.95
C PRO A 158 3.67 13.42 2.23
N PHE A 159 3.06 12.27 2.53
CA PHE A 159 2.43 11.98 3.81
C PHE A 159 3.14 10.82 4.50
N TYR A 160 3.09 10.80 5.82
CA TYR A 160 3.82 9.84 6.65
C TYR A 160 2.85 9.17 7.63
N VAL A 161 2.65 7.88 7.47
CA VAL A 161 1.75 7.10 8.31
C VAL A 161 2.59 6.26 9.27
N LEU A 162 2.21 6.27 10.54
CA LEU A 162 2.75 5.37 11.55
C LEU A 162 1.64 4.48 12.09
N ILE A 163 1.83 3.17 11.99
CA ILE A 163 0.96 2.15 12.58
C ILE A 163 1.72 1.55 13.77
N HIS A 164 1.34 1.95 14.98
CA HIS A 164 2.10 1.64 16.21
C HIS A 164 1.19 1.22 17.36
N GLY A 165 1.57 0.15 18.05
CA GLY A 165 0.92 -0.30 19.27
C GLY A 165 -0.54 -0.69 19.10
N SER A 166 -1.17 -1.02 20.23
CA SER A 166 -2.57 -1.42 20.31
C SER A 166 -3.43 -0.35 20.99
N ARG A 167 -4.71 -0.29 20.60
CA ARG A 167 -5.74 0.52 21.27
C ARG A 167 -5.88 0.15 22.75
N ALA A 168 -5.58 -1.10 23.12
CA ALA A 168 -5.67 -1.62 24.48
C ALA A 168 -4.82 -0.81 25.47
N GLU A 169 -3.74 -0.15 25.00
CA GLU A 169 -2.93 0.73 25.84
C GLU A 169 -3.72 1.92 26.42
N PHE A 170 -4.83 2.30 25.79
CA PHE A 170 -5.61 3.51 26.10
C PHE A 170 -6.99 3.27 26.70
N GLU A 171 -7.50 2.04 26.71
CA GLU A 171 -8.92 1.76 27.03
C GLU A 171 -9.32 2.25 28.44
N ASP A 172 -8.41 2.13 29.40
CA ASP A 172 -8.60 2.62 30.77
C ASP A 172 -7.82 3.91 31.09
N ARG A 173 -7.29 4.59 30.06
CA ARG A 173 -6.39 5.76 30.18
C ARG A 173 -6.72 6.87 29.16
N PRO A 174 -7.92 7.49 29.25
CA PRO A 174 -8.40 8.47 28.26
C PRO A 174 -7.52 9.71 28.12
N GLU A 175 -6.78 10.08 29.17
CA GLU A 175 -5.79 11.15 29.15
C GLU A 175 -4.63 10.83 28.19
N LEU A 176 -4.22 9.56 28.10
CA LEU A 176 -3.18 9.12 27.15
C LEU A 176 -3.71 9.10 25.72
N ALA A 177 -4.98 8.76 25.50
CA ALA A 177 -5.62 8.85 24.19
C ALA A 177 -5.59 10.29 23.66
N SER A 178 -5.87 11.27 24.52
CA SER A 178 -5.83 12.70 24.18
C SER A 178 -4.40 13.18 23.91
N LYS A 179 -3.45 12.74 24.75
CA LYS A 179 -2.02 13.06 24.60
C LYS A 179 -1.43 12.49 23.31
N ARG A 180 -1.87 11.30 22.89
CA ARG A 180 -1.43 10.66 21.64
C ARG A 180 -1.61 11.55 20.42
N ALA A 181 -2.75 12.24 20.33
CA ALA A 181 -3.05 13.13 19.22
C ALA A 181 -2.06 14.30 19.10
N GLN A 182 -1.33 14.63 20.17
CA GLN A 182 -0.33 15.71 20.19
C GLN A 182 1.04 15.27 19.63
N PHE A 183 1.26 13.98 19.37
CA PHE A 183 2.52 13.50 18.78
C PHE A 183 2.56 13.66 17.26
N ALA A 184 1.41 13.67 16.58
CA ALA A 184 1.34 13.85 15.15
C ALA A 184 1.82 15.25 14.77
N ARG A 185 2.83 15.32 13.92
CA ARG A 185 3.33 16.56 13.31
C ARG A 185 2.63 16.79 11.96
N ASP A 186 2.93 17.91 11.32
CA ASP A 186 2.41 18.21 9.98
C ASP A 186 2.63 17.04 9.02
N ASP A 187 1.62 16.69 8.23
CA ASP A 187 1.63 15.60 7.25
C ASP A 187 1.86 14.19 7.83
N GLU A 188 1.79 14.03 9.16
CA GLU A 188 1.84 12.73 9.83
C GLU A 188 0.46 12.25 10.27
N TYR A 189 0.21 10.96 10.07
CA TYR A 189 -0.99 10.26 10.53
C TYR A 189 -0.60 9.06 11.35
N HIS A 190 -0.89 9.09 12.65
CA HIS A 190 -0.59 7.94 13.50
C HIS A 190 -1.85 7.19 13.91
N MET A 191 -1.76 5.86 13.92
CA MET A 191 -2.86 4.99 14.32
C MET A 191 -2.35 3.71 14.97
N THR A 192 -3.25 2.99 15.66
CA THR A 192 -2.96 1.65 16.19
C THR A 192 -3.31 0.58 15.16
N PHE A 193 -2.74 -0.61 15.33
CA PHE A 193 -3.00 -1.76 14.45
C PHE A 193 -4.50 -2.13 14.38
N ASP A 194 -5.23 -1.95 15.48
CA ASP A 194 -6.67 -2.22 15.58
C ASP A 194 -7.53 -1.27 14.73
N ARG A 195 -6.93 -0.21 14.16
CA ARG A 195 -7.66 0.75 13.32
C ARG A 195 -7.68 0.36 11.85
N LEU A 196 -6.81 -0.55 11.42
CA LEU A 196 -6.77 -1.01 10.04
C LEU A 196 -8.08 -1.72 9.69
N THR A 197 -8.64 -1.36 8.55
CA THR A 197 -9.89 -1.92 8.03
C THR A 197 -9.85 -1.97 6.51
N PRO A 198 -10.38 -3.03 5.88
CA PRO A 198 -10.34 -3.17 4.42
C PRO A 198 -11.07 -2.02 3.72
N ASN A 199 -10.37 -1.33 2.83
CA ASN A 199 -10.95 -0.31 1.97
C ASN A 199 -11.49 -0.93 0.66
N PRO A 200 -12.80 -0.86 0.38
CA PRO A 200 -13.38 -1.44 -0.84
C PRO A 200 -12.83 -0.83 -2.13
N LYS A 201 -12.38 0.44 -2.10
CA LYS A 201 -11.77 1.07 -3.29
C LYS A 201 -10.41 0.44 -3.63
N ALA A 202 -9.76 -0.20 -2.66
CA ALA A 202 -8.46 -0.84 -2.80
C ALA A 202 -8.56 -2.36 -3.02
N GLN A 203 -9.75 -2.88 -3.30
CA GLN A 203 -10.01 -4.32 -3.36
C GLN A 203 -9.17 -5.06 -4.41
N ASP A 204 -8.79 -4.40 -5.49
CA ASP A 204 -8.06 -4.97 -6.62
C ASP A 204 -6.59 -4.50 -6.67
N LEU A 205 -6.12 -3.75 -5.68
CA LEU A 205 -4.74 -3.29 -5.61
C LEU A 205 -3.80 -4.45 -5.25
N ILE A 206 -2.80 -4.66 -6.09
CA ILE A 206 -1.75 -5.66 -5.87
C ILE A 206 -0.64 -5.10 -4.97
N CYS A 207 0.23 -5.98 -4.48
CA CYS A 207 1.48 -5.58 -3.84
C CYS A 207 2.68 -5.87 -4.76
N VAL A 208 3.59 -4.92 -4.86
CA VAL A 208 4.81 -5.02 -5.66
C VAL A 208 6.04 -4.65 -4.84
N LYS A 209 7.21 -5.10 -5.31
CA LYS A 209 8.50 -4.66 -4.83
C LYS A 209 9.27 -3.97 -5.94
N LYS A 210 10.06 -2.96 -5.58
CA LYS A 210 10.97 -2.27 -6.50
C LYS A 210 12.41 -2.31 -6.01
N THR A 211 13.17 -3.28 -6.51
CA THR A 211 14.59 -3.48 -6.15
C THR A 211 15.57 -2.87 -7.15
N ASN A 212 15.09 -2.34 -8.28
CA ASN A 212 15.91 -1.70 -9.29
C ASN A 212 15.14 -0.61 -10.06
N HIS A 213 15.86 0.10 -10.93
CA HIS A 213 15.34 1.22 -11.72
C HIS A 213 14.47 0.82 -12.92
N HIS A 214 14.29 -0.47 -13.23
CA HIS A 214 13.72 -0.90 -14.52
C HIS A 214 12.28 -1.40 -14.43
N TYR A 215 11.94 -2.16 -13.40
CA TYR A 215 10.62 -2.77 -13.28
C TYR A 215 10.18 -2.89 -11.82
N TYR A 216 8.92 -3.24 -11.64
CA TYR A 216 8.35 -3.72 -10.38
C TYR A 216 8.20 -5.23 -10.47
N SER A 217 8.37 -5.95 -9.37
CA SER A 217 8.03 -7.39 -9.29
C SER A 217 6.79 -7.55 -8.43
N ALA A 218 5.79 -8.29 -8.90
CA ALA A 218 4.60 -8.61 -8.13
C ALA A 218 4.97 -9.52 -6.94
N LEU A 219 4.51 -9.14 -5.74
CA LEU A 219 4.62 -9.93 -4.52
C LEU A 219 3.35 -10.73 -4.27
N ALA A 220 2.20 -10.05 -4.32
CA ALA A 220 0.90 -10.63 -4.04
C ALA A 220 -0.19 -9.99 -4.90
N VAL A 221 -1.21 -10.79 -5.21
CA VAL A 221 -2.40 -10.39 -5.96
C VAL A 221 -3.62 -10.77 -5.12
N PRO A 222 -4.54 -9.83 -4.80
CA PRO A 222 -5.72 -10.15 -4.01
C PRO A 222 -6.68 -11.03 -4.81
N PRO A 223 -7.50 -11.87 -4.15
CA PRO A 223 -8.43 -12.76 -4.84
C PRO A 223 -9.60 -12.05 -5.53
N THR A 224 -9.80 -10.78 -5.22
CA THR A 224 -10.72 -9.84 -5.85
C THR A 224 -10.13 -9.18 -7.11
N PHE A 225 -8.89 -9.50 -7.48
CA PHE A 225 -8.21 -8.94 -8.65
C PHE A 225 -8.96 -9.26 -9.96
N ILE A 226 -9.07 -8.22 -10.79
CA ILE A 226 -9.70 -8.25 -12.10
C ILE A 226 -8.73 -7.68 -13.13
N LEU A 227 -8.89 -8.10 -14.38
CA LEU A 227 -8.14 -7.55 -15.50
C LEU A 227 -9.03 -6.60 -16.30
N GLY A 228 -8.45 -5.55 -16.85
CA GLY A 228 -9.22 -4.59 -17.63
C GLY A 228 -8.36 -3.51 -18.25
N PRO A 229 -8.92 -2.73 -19.19
CA PRO A 229 -8.19 -1.76 -19.98
C PRO A 229 -7.64 -0.60 -19.15
N ALA A 230 -8.32 -0.25 -18.06
CA ALA A 230 -7.90 0.83 -17.15
C ALA A 230 -6.67 0.46 -16.31
N LEU A 231 -6.44 -0.82 -16.03
CA LEU A 231 -5.28 -1.30 -15.27
C LEU A 231 -4.14 -1.83 -16.17
N ALA A 232 -4.45 -2.15 -17.43
CA ALA A 232 -3.51 -2.79 -18.34
C ALA A 232 -2.20 -1.99 -18.54
N GLU A 233 -2.26 -0.66 -18.61
CA GLU A 233 -1.05 0.18 -18.72
C GLU A 233 -0.17 0.10 -17.48
N TYR A 234 -0.78 0.15 -16.29
CA TYR A 234 -0.03 0.06 -15.03
C TYR A 234 0.71 -1.27 -14.90
N HIS A 235 0.06 -2.37 -15.34
CA HIS A 235 0.63 -3.71 -15.25
C HIS A 235 1.77 -3.98 -16.24
N LEU A 236 1.99 -3.17 -17.27
CA LEU A 236 3.05 -3.39 -18.27
C LEU A 236 4.46 -3.45 -17.66
N ASN A 237 4.71 -2.65 -16.62
CA ASN A 237 6.01 -2.56 -15.96
C ASN A 237 6.12 -3.45 -14.72
N ILE A 238 5.14 -4.34 -14.52
CA ILE A 238 5.08 -5.28 -13.39
C ILE A 238 5.42 -6.68 -13.90
N ARG A 239 6.49 -7.26 -13.37
CA ARG A 239 6.96 -8.62 -13.65
C ARG A 239 6.41 -9.60 -12.64
N ASP A 240 6.50 -10.89 -12.98
CA ASP A 240 6.15 -12.01 -12.09
C ASP A 240 4.69 -12.03 -11.62
N LEU A 241 3.79 -11.33 -12.33
CA LEU A 241 2.37 -11.27 -12.00
C LEU A 241 1.71 -12.65 -12.05
N ASP A 242 2.11 -13.50 -13.00
CA ASP A 242 1.69 -14.90 -13.09
C ASP A 242 2.13 -15.72 -11.86
N GLY A 243 3.36 -15.50 -11.39
CA GLY A 243 3.89 -16.11 -10.17
C GLY A 243 3.10 -15.68 -8.93
N ALA A 244 2.76 -14.40 -8.82
CA ALA A 244 1.96 -13.87 -7.72
C ALA A 244 0.52 -14.41 -7.75
N ILE A 245 -0.10 -14.50 -8.93
CA ILE A 245 -1.44 -15.13 -9.11
C ILE A 245 -1.41 -16.60 -8.66
N LYS A 246 -0.41 -17.38 -9.07
CA LYS A 246 -0.28 -18.79 -8.67
C LYS A 246 -0.21 -18.99 -7.16
N LYS A 247 0.48 -18.08 -6.45
CA LYS A 247 0.61 -18.08 -4.98
C LYS A 247 -0.67 -17.63 -4.25
N GLY A 248 -1.59 -16.95 -4.92
CA GLY A 248 -2.82 -16.43 -4.32
C GLY A 248 -3.67 -17.54 -3.69
N ARG A 249 -3.69 -17.60 -2.35
CA ARG A 249 -4.28 -18.71 -1.60
C ARG A 249 -5.80 -18.84 -1.78
N TRP A 250 -6.49 -17.72 -2.02
CA TRP A 250 -7.95 -17.69 -2.16
C TRP A 250 -8.42 -17.48 -3.60
N ILE A 251 -7.49 -17.58 -4.56
CA ILE A 251 -7.81 -17.61 -5.98
C ILE A 251 -8.03 -19.09 -6.35
N THR A 252 -9.17 -19.43 -6.94
CA THR A 252 -9.40 -20.81 -7.41
C THR A 252 -8.44 -21.15 -8.55
N GLU A 253 -8.07 -22.42 -8.71
CA GLU A 253 -7.16 -22.84 -9.79
C GLU A 253 -7.71 -22.46 -11.18
N GLU A 254 -9.01 -22.63 -11.39
CA GLU A 254 -9.70 -22.21 -12.62
C GLU A 254 -9.56 -20.70 -12.89
N ARG A 255 -9.67 -19.87 -11.85
CA ARG A 255 -9.49 -18.41 -11.96
C ARG A 255 -8.02 -18.05 -12.19
N LYS A 256 -7.07 -18.75 -11.52
CA LYS A 256 -5.63 -18.55 -11.74
C LYS A 256 -5.28 -18.81 -13.20
N ASP A 257 -5.69 -19.96 -13.74
CA ASP A 257 -5.44 -20.33 -15.13
C ASP A 257 -6.03 -19.32 -16.10
N PHE A 258 -7.27 -18.87 -15.82
CA PHE A 258 -7.90 -17.81 -16.59
C PHE A 258 -7.07 -16.52 -16.58
N LEU A 259 -6.80 -15.94 -15.40
CA LEU A 259 -6.05 -14.68 -15.27
C LEU A 259 -4.69 -14.75 -15.98
N ILE A 260 -3.94 -15.83 -15.77
CA ILE A 260 -2.62 -16.04 -16.37
C ILE A 260 -2.72 -16.11 -17.90
N SER A 261 -3.72 -16.83 -18.43
CA SER A 261 -3.94 -16.92 -19.88
C SER A 261 -4.28 -15.56 -20.52
N ARG A 262 -4.84 -14.62 -19.74
CA ARG A 262 -5.23 -13.28 -20.21
C ARG A 262 -4.10 -12.26 -20.13
N LEU A 263 -3.04 -12.48 -19.35
CA LEU A 263 -1.92 -11.54 -19.21
C LEU A 263 -1.28 -11.14 -20.55
N PRO A 264 -0.99 -12.05 -21.50
CA PRO A 264 -0.39 -11.68 -22.79
C PRO A 264 -1.29 -10.75 -23.62
N TYR A 265 -2.61 -11.02 -23.63
CA TYR A 265 -3.58 -10.19 -24.33
C TYR A 265 -3.60 -8.76 -23.77
N TRP A 266 -3.64 -8.60 -22.45
CA TRP A 266 -3.65 -7.28 -21.81
C TRP A 266 -2.33 -6.52 -22.00
N ALA A 267 -1.20 -7.23 -22.01
CA ALA A 267 0.09 -6.63 -22.33
C ALA A 267 0.16 -6.15 -23.79
N GLU A 268 -0.40 -6.90 -24.74
CA GLU A 268 -0.51 -6.46 -26.14
C GLU A 268 -1.45 -5.26 -26.27
N TYR A 269 -2.63 -5.32 -25.64
CA TYR A 269 -3.59 -4.22 -25.60
C TYR A 269 -2.97 -2.93 -25.08
N ALA A 270 -2.21 -3.00 -23.99
CA ALA A 270 -1.59 -1.82 -23.40
C ALA A 270 -0.45 -1.24 -24.25
N ARG A 271 0.25 -2.06 -25.05
CA ARG A 271 1.25 -1.59 -26.03
C ARG A 271 0.62 -1.03 -27.30
N GLY A 272 -0.57 -1.50 -27.66
CA GLY A 272 -1.35 -1.00 -28.80
C GLY A 272 -1.87 0.41 -28.55
N GLY A 273 -1.35 1.41 -29.27
CA GLY A 273 -1.76 2.82 -29.09
C GLY A 273 -3.19 3.14 -29.54
N SER A 274 -3.83 2.26 -30.31
CA SER A 274 -5.22 2.39 -30.77
C SER A 274 -6.18 1.76 -29.75
N LYS A 275 -6.62 2.57 -28.79
CA LYS A 275 -7.65 2.17 -27.83
C LYS A 275 -9.00 2.64 -28.36
N GLY A 276 -9.90 1.70 -28.65
CA GLY A 276 -11.30 2.02 -28.95
C GLY A 276 -11.99 2.68 -27.74
N ILE A 277 -13.31 2.84 -27.81
CA ILE A 277 -14.09 3.31 -26.66
C ILE A 277 -13.95 2.29 -25.52
N ILE A 278 -13.48 2.73 -24.36
CA ILE A 278 -13.36 1.93 -23.14
C ILE A 278 -14.58 2.23 -22.27
N HIS A 279 -15.30 1.19 -21.85
CA HIS A 279 -16.37 1.29 -20.88
C HIS A 279 -15.86 0.98 -19.47
N THR A 280 -16.41 1.66 -18.47
CA THR A 280 -16.08 1.43 -17.05
C THR A 280 -16.47 0.05 -16.52
N GLY A 281 -17.14 -0.77 -17.33
CA GLY A 281 -17.52 -2.16 -17.04
C GLY A 281 -16.68 -3.21 -17.78
N ASP A 282 -15.67 -2.81 -18.55
CA ASP A 282 -14.85 -3.71 -19.36
C ASP A 282 -13.82 -4.46 -18.48
N TRP A 283 -14.31 -5.37 -17.64
CA TRP A 283 -13.50 -6.14 -16.70
C TRP A 283 -13.63 -7.65 -16.93
N GLU A 284 -12.54 -8.37 -16.67
CA GLU A 284 -12.41 -9.84 -16.77
C GLU A 284 -12.08 -10.48 -15.43
#